data_AF-A0A068R5N3-F1
#
_entry.id   AF-A0A068R5N3-F1
#
_cell.length_a   1.000
_cell.length_b   1.000
_cell.length_c   1.000
_cell.angle_alpha   90.00
_cell.angle_beta   90.00
_cell.angle_gamma   90.00
#
_symmetry.space_group_name_H-M   'P 1'
#
loop_
_entity.id
_entity.type
_entity.pdbx_description
1 polymer ?
#
loop_
_entity_poly.entity_id
_entity_poly.type
_entity_poly.pdbx_seq_one_letter_code
_entity_poly.pdbx_strand_id
1 'polypeptide(L)'
;MFSIDTSVWAQATFQQAKLGDARRTKRLILLASQLAANTGKSIVQSHSSSADIEAAYRFVRNDDIDAQAIAEAGFAATVDACMAHNGLFALEDSTSLEFKHPTAACELGHTTSHKNSSGLQVHSVLLFSPEEQQVIGLIEQHRWTRDSASYGQRKDRNRRAYEDKESYQWQRASQAMSLRLGEQMNNVISVCDRKADIIEYLRYKTQQQRFVVRSMQSRCIEQADDRLHPFSASLCRAGERSVHVQQKGGRQSRDAICDIRFAPISIKTPSNKTGHSLSLFYVGCQEQGDNEGLCWHLLTSEPVTTAEQAQKILEYYEKRWLIEDFHKSWKTGGTQVEELRM
;
A
#
# COMPACT_ATOMS: atom_id res chain seq x y z
N MET A 1 12.15 13.20 -6.70
CA MET A 1 13.41 13.76 -6.15
C MET A 1 14.39 12.61 -5.88
N PHE A 2 15.22 12.22 -6.86
CA PHE A 2 16.29 11.23 -6.66
C PHE A 2 17.60 11.99 -6.44
N SER A 3 18.15 11.92 -5.23
CA SER A 3 19.47 12.51 -4.91
C SER A 3 20.44 11.38 -4.61
N ILE A 4 21.58 11.38 -5.30
CA ILE A 4 22.69 10.47 -5.03
C ILE A 4 23.41 10.89 -3.74
N ASP A 5 23.36 12.18 -3.38
CA ASP A 5 23.87 12.69 -2.11
C ASP A 5 22.86 12.43 -1.00
N THR A 6 23.25 11.56 -0.05
CA THR A 6 22.43 11.15 1.07
C THR A 6 22.21 12.26 2.09
N SER A 7 23.11 13.23 2.18
CA SER A 7 22.96 14.38 3.07
C SER A 7 21.92 15.35 2.54
N VAL A 8 21.95 15.62 1.23
CA VAL A 8 20.93 16.43 0.55
C VAL A 8 19.56 15.76 0.65
N TRP A 9 19.50 14.43 0.42
CA TRP A 9 18.26 13.67 0.57
C TRP A 9 17.72 13.74 2.00
N ALA A 10 18.55 13.46 3.01
CA ALA A 10 18.11 13.43 4.40
C ALA A 10 17.66 14.82 4.87
N GLN A 11 18.35 15.87 4.43
CA GLN A 11 17.95 17.24 4.73
C GLN A 11 16.60 17.56 4.09
N ALA A 12 16.43 17.32 2.79
CA ALA A 12 15.17 17.56 2.09
C ALA A 12 13.99 16.80 2.73
N THR A 13 14.24 15.57 3.21
CA THR A 13 13.21 14.71 3.79
C THR A 13 12.84 15.09 5.23
N PHE A 14 13.81 15.47 6.06
CA PHE A 14 13.61 15.55 7.52
C PHE A 14 13.84 16.93 8.13
N GLN A 15 14.23 17.95 7.36
CA GLN A 15 14.51 19.30 7.90
C GLN A 15 13.33 19.94 8.64
N GLN A 16 12.10 19.58 8.28
CA GLN A 16 10.88 20.12 8.90
C GLN A 16 10.36 19.26 10.07
N ALA A 17 11.10 18.23 10.51
CA ALA A 17 10.66 17.36 11.60
C ALA A 17 10.49 18.15 12.91
N LYS A 18 9.28 18.05 13.49
CA LYS A 18 8.89 18.74 14.72
C LYS A 18 9.17 17.86 15.94
N LEU A 19 10.45 17.79 16.34
CA LEU A 19 10.92 16.91 17.44
C LEU A 19 11.08 17.63 18.79
N GLY A 20 10.49 18.84 18.93
CA GLY A 20 10.56 19.66 20.15
C GLY A 20 11.92 20.33 20.42
N ASP A 21 12.98 19.97 19.70
CA ASP A 21 14.30 20.57 19.82
C ASP A 21 15.05 20.52 18.48
N ALA A 22 15.61 21.66 18.03
CA ALA A 22 16.37 21.74 16.79
C ALA A 22 17.59 20.80 16.74
N ARG A 23 18.18 20.47 17.89
CA ARG A 23 19.28 19.49 18.01
C ARG A 23 18.83 18.09 17.64
N ARG A 24 17.60 17.70 18.00
CA ARG A 24 17.01 16.41 17.63
C ARG A 24 16.78 16.35 16.13
N THR A 25 16.22 17.41 15.53
CA THR A 25 16.02 17.48 14.07
C THR A 25 17.36 17.42 13.31
N LYS A 26 18.37 18.17 13.73
CA LYS A 26 19.73 18.08 13.14
C LYS A 26 20.30 16.66 13.27
N ARG A 27 20.07 16.00 14.40
CA ARG A 27 20.54 14.63 14.63
C ARG A 27 19.81 13.61 13.75
N LEU A 28 18.50 13.76 13.54
CA LEU A 28 17.71 12.94 12.64
C LEU A 28 18.28 12.99 11.21
N ILE A 29 18.54 14.20 10.70
CA ILE A 29 19.09 14.40 9.36
C ILE A 29 20.44 13.70 9.21
N LEU A 30 21.34 13.87 10.19
CA LEU A 30 22.65 13.23 10.19
C LEU A 30 22.53 11.70 10.22
N LEU A 31 21.73 11.17 11.15
CA LEU A 31 21.49 9.73 11.30
C LEU A 31 20.90 9.13 10.01
N ALA A 32 19.89 9.77 9.43
CA ALA A 32 19.27 9.32 8.19
C ALA A 32 20.27 9.32 7.01
N SER A 33 21.09 10.38 6.87
CA SER A 33 22.13 10.44 5.84
C SER A 33 23.16 9.31 5.99
N GLN A 34 23.60 9.04 7.22
CA GLN A 34 24.57 7.99 7.53
C GLN A 34 24.03 6.58 7.26
N LEU A 35 22.76 6.33 7.64
CA LEU A 35 22.07 5.06 7.38
C LEU A 35 21.82 4.86 5.87
N ALA A 36 21.44 5.91 5.15
CA ALA A 36 21.24 5.84 3.70
C ALA A 36 22.56 5.54 2.96
N ALA A 37 23.67 6.19 3.36
CA ALA A 37 25.00 5.95 2.78
C ALA A 37 25.52 4.53 3.05
N ASN A 38 24.99 3.87 4.08
CA ASN A 38 25.36 2.53 4.51
C ASN A 38 24.15 1.58 4.56
N THR A 39 23.26 1.69 3.56
CA THR A 39 22.01 0.94 3.53
C THR A 39 22.21 -0.55 3.83
N GLY A 40 21.48 -1.08 4.81
CA GLY A 40 21.53 -2.47 5.24
C GLY A 40 22.63 -2.79 6.26
N LYS A 41 23.49 -1.85 6.63
CA LYS A 41 24.47 -2.04 7.72
C LYS A 41 23.87 -1.67 9.08
N SER A 42 24.47 -2.21 10.14
CA SER A 42 24.11 -1.85 11.52
C SER A 42 24.42 -0.38 11.85
N ILE A 43 23.86 0.15 12.95
CA ILE A 43 24.21 1.48 13.46
C ILE A 43 25.72 1.60 13.63
N VAL A 44 26.37 0.62 14.27
CA VAL A 44 27.82 0.64 14.51
C VAL A 44 28.61 0.72 13.20
N GLN A 45 28.22 -0.04 12.18
CA GLN A 45 28.91 -0.07 10.89
C GLN A 45 28.61 1.15 10.00
N SER A 46 27.55 1.90 10.30
CA SER A 46 27.13 3.08 9.55
C SER A 46 27.79 4.37 10.04
N HIS A 47 28.52 4.32 11.15
CA HIS A 47 29.14 5.49 11.78
C HIS A 47 30.66 5.25 11.97
N SER A 48 31.44 6.33 11.95
CA SER A 48 32.91 6.27 11.96
C SER A 48 33.54 6.55 13.33
N SER A 49 32.77 7.07 14.30
CA SER A 49 33.28 7.45 15.62
C SER A 49 32.42 6.91 16.76
N SER A 50 33.04 6.64 17.91
CA SER A 50 32.31 6.20 19.13
C SER A 50 31.29 7.23 19.60
N ALA A 51 31.60 8.52 19.46
CA ALA A 51 30.69 9.61 19.81
C ALA A 51 29.44 9.59 18.91
N ASP A 52 29.62 9.33 17.61
CA ASP A 52 28.51 9.23 16.67
C ASP A 52 27.65 7.98 16.90
N ILE A 53 28.27 6.84 17.20
CA ILE A 53 27.54 5.62 17.54
C ILE A 53 26.67 5.85 18.78
N GLU A 54 27.25 6.40 19.85
CA GLU A 54 26.52 6.68 21.09
C GLU A 54 25.37 7.68 20.86
N ALA A 55 25.61 8.73 20.08
CA ALA A 55 24.58 9.70 19.77
C ALA A 55 23.46 9.11 18.87
N ALA A 56 23.73 8.08 18.06
CA ALA A 56 22.71 7.39 17.28
C ALA A 56 21.82 6.53 18.18
N TYR A 57 22.42 5.75 19.08
CA TYR A 57 21.67 4.97 20.07
C TYR A 57 20.86 5.88 21.01
N ARG A 58 21.43 6.99 21.48
CA ARG A 58 20.70 7.99 22.28
C ARG A 58 19.53 8.59 21.55
N PHE A 59 19.63 8.77 20.23
CA PHE A 59 18.52 9.28 19.42
C PHE A 59 17.39 8.25 19.33
N VAL A 60 17.71 6.99 19.01
CA VAL A 60 16.71 5.93 18.80
C VAL A 60 15.94 5.60 20.08
N ARG A 61 16.58 5.66 21.26
CA ARG A 61 15.94 5.38 22.56
C ARG A 61 15.45 6.63 23.31
N ASN A 62 15.29 7.75 22.62
CA ASN A 62 14.90 9.00 23.26
C ASN A 62 13.37 9.08 23.41
N ASP A 63 12.86 9.02 24.64
CA ASP A 63 11.43 9.10 24.94
C ASP A 63 10.78 10.43 24.54
N ASP A 64 11.58 11.50 24.37
CA ASP A 64 11.09 12.80 23.90
C ASP A 64 10.98 12.88 22.35
N ILE A 65 11.30 11.80 21.63
CA ILE A 65 11.23 11.73 20.17
C ILE A 65 10.08 10.81 19.77
N ASP A 66 9.02 11.44 19.25
CA ASP A 66 7.90 10.71 18.66
C ASP A 66 8.26 10.19 17.25
N ALA A 67 8.18 8.87 17.08
CA ALA A 67 8.39 8.22 15.79
C ALA A 67 7.36 8.64 14.73
N GLN A 68 6.15 9.04 15.13
CA GLN A 68 5.16 9.59 14.21
C GLN A 68 5.59 10.96 13.69
N ALA A 69 6.18 11.82 14.52
CA ALA A 69 6.71 13.11 14.06
C ALA A 69 7.84 12.97 13.03
N ILE A 70 8.63 11.89 13.08
CA ILE A 70 9.60 11.54 12.04
C ILE A 70 8.90 11.17 10.73
N ALA A 71 7.86 10.33 10.82
CA ALA A 71 7.08 9.90 9.65
C ALA A 71 6.36 11.09 8.99
N GLU A 72 5.71 11.96 9.77
CA GLU A 72 5.03 13.16 9.27
C GLU A 72 5.98 14.10 8.52
N ALA A 73 7.24 14.22 8.95
CA ALA A 73 8.23 15.01 8.23
C ALA A 73 8.50 14.45 6.82
N GLY A 74 8.67 13.13 6.71
CA GLY A 74 8.85 12.45 5.42
C GLY A 74 7.59 12.51 4.55
N PHE A 75 6.39 12.43 5.15
CA PHE A 75 5.13 12.59 4.44
C PHE A 75 4.98 14.02 3.90
N ALA A 76 5.34 15.04 4.69
CA ALA A 76 5.33 16.43 4.25
C ALA A 76 6.28 16.67 3.07
N ALA A 77 7.51 16.11 3.11
CA ALA A 77 8.42 16.17 1.98
C ALA A 77 7.86 15.47 0.72
N THR A 78 7.08 14.41 0.90
CA THR A 78 6.38 13.74 -0.20
C THR A 78 5.25 14.61 -0.76
N VAL A 79 4.48 15.30 0.09
CA VAL A 79 3.45 16.28 -0.35
C VAL A 79 4.09 17.39 -1.20
N ASP A 80 5.19 17.96 -0.75
CA ASP A 80 5.90 19.01 -1.48
C ASP A 80 6.36 18.52 -2.86
N ALA A 81 6.88 17.29 -2.92
CA ALA A 81 7.30 16.68 -4.18
C ALA A 81 6.14 16.39 -5.14
N CYS A 82 4.94 16.08 -4.63
CA CYS A 82 3.75 15.80 -5.45
C CYS A 82 3.31 17.00 -6.28
N MET A 83 3.58 18.23 -5.84
CA MET A 83 3.16 19.45 -6.54
C MET A 83 3.75 19.60 -7.95
N ALA A 84 4.82 18.88 -8.26
CA ALA A 84 5.47 18.89 -9.57
C ALA A 84 4.88 17.89 -10.57
N HIS A 85 3.94 17.03 -10.17
CA HIS A 85 3.46 15.90 -10.96
C HIS A 85 1.97 15.99 -11.26
N ASN A 86 1.59 15.61 -12.49
CA ASN A 86 0.20 15.54 -12.92
C ASN A 86 -0.27 14.08 -12.89
N GLY A 87 -1.19 13.78 -11.98
CA GLY A 87 -1.71 12.42 -11.86
C GLY A 87 -0.75 11.51 -11.08
N LEU A 88 -1.24 10.89 -10.01
CA LEU A 88 -0.44 10.03 -9.15
C LEU A 88 -1.16 8.73 -8.87
N PHE A 89 -0.41 7.66 -8.65
CA PHE A 89 -0.93 6.44 -8.06
C PHE A 89 -0.58 6.38 -6.58
N ALA A 90 -1.60 6.16 -5.75
CA ALA A 90 -1.45 5.77 -4.37
C ALA A 90 -1.47 4.24 -4.28
N LEU A 91 -0.29 3.64 -4.29
CA LEU A 91 -0.15 2.20 -4.16
C LEU A 91 -0.32 1.84 -2.67
N GLU A 92 -1.34 1.05 -2.35
CA GLU A 92 -1.69 0.72 -0.97
C GLU A 92 -1.57 -0.79 -0.73
N ASP A 93 -0.82 -1.18 0.28
CA ASP A 93 -0.70 -2.59 0.67
C ASP A 93 -0.23 -2.71 2.13
N SER A 94 -0.30 -3.93 2.66
CA SER A 94 0.05 -4.25 4.03
C SER A 94 1.09 -5.36 4.08
N THR A 95 2.06 -5.20 4.96
CA THR A 95 3.10 -6.18 5.27
C THR A 95 3.19 -6.39 6.77
N SER A 96 3.88 -7.44 7.20
CA SER A 96 4.30 -7.61 8.59
C SER A 96 5.77 -7.23 8.73
N LEU A 97 6.22 -6.83 9.91
CA LEU A 97 7.64 -6.80 10.28
C LEU A 97 7.86 -7.84 11.38
N GLU A 98 8.66 -8.86 11.12
CA GLU A 98 8.87 -9.96 12.06
C GLU A 98 10.20 -9.85 12.81
N PHE A 99 10.13 -9.93 14.14
CA PHE A 99 11.30 -9.85 15.00
C PHE A 99 11.38 -11.13 15.84
N LYS A 100 12.46 -11.90 15.65
CA LYS A 100 12.63 -13.24 16.25
C LYS A 100 13.34 -13.23 17.61
N HIS A 101 13.79 -12.07 18.08
CA HIS A 101 14.59 -11.99 19.30
C HIS A 101 13.70 -11.85 20.55
N PRO A 102 14.05 -12.49 21.68
CA PRO A 102 13.16 -12.59 22.84
C PRO A 102 12.75 -11.24 23.46
N THR A 103 13.63 -10.24 23.44
CA THR A 103 13.36 -8.93 24.06
C THR A 103 12.23 -8.18 23.36
N ALA A 104 12.15 -8.24 22.03
CA ALA A 104 11.04 -7.62 21.29
C ALA A 104 9.77 -8.48 21.30
N ALA A 105 9.88 -9.80 21.44
CA ALA A 105 8.72 -10.71 21.40
C ALA A 105 7.71 -10.44 22.53
N CYS A 106 8.15 -9.89 23.67
CA CYS A 106 7.28 -9.57 24.81
C CYS A 106 6.38 -8.33 24.60
N GLU A 107 6.77 -7.42 23.70
CA GLU A 107 6.06 -6.16 23.46
C GLU A 107 5.33 -6.14 22.10
N LEU A 108 5.54 -7.18 21.29
CA LEU A 108 5.02 -7.29 19.93
C LEU A 108 3.85 -8.26 19.80
N GLY A 109 2.99 -8.01 18.81
CA GLY A 109 1.80 -8.82 18.54
C GLY A 109 2.05 -9.95 17.55
N HIS A 110 1.04 -10.79 17.32
CA HIS A 110 1.16 -11.88 16.33
C HIS A 110 1.13 -11.35 14.89
N THR A 111 2.08 -11.78 14.04
CA THR A 111 2.10 -11.40 12.61
C THR A 111 1.32 -12.35 11.72
N THR A 112 1.26 -13.63 12.10
CA THR A 112 0.52 -14.67 11.39
C THR A 112 -0.43 -15.41 12.33
N SER A 113 -1.10 -16.46 11.83
CA SER A 113 -1.85 -17.41 12.67
C SER A 113 -0.95 -18.28 13.56
N HIS A 114 0.38 -18.21 13.39
CA HIS A 114 1.33 -19.02 14.13
C HIS A 114 1.79 -18.27 15.39
N LYS A 115 1.68 -18.94 16.54
CA LYS A 115 1.93 -18.35 17.87
C LYS A 115 3.37 -17.83 18.07
N ASN A 116 4.34 -18.35 17.33
CA ASN A 116 5.77 -18.03 17.48
C ASN A 116 6.24 -16.91 16.53
N SER A 117 5.31 -16.26 15.81
CA SER A 117 5.61 -15.09 14.97
C SER A 117 5.20 -13.82 15.73
N SER A 118 6.18 -13.04 16.17
CA SER A 118 6.00 -11.77 16.88
C SER A 118 6.48 -10.60 16.03
N GLY A 119 5.69 -9.54 15.96
CA GLY A 119 5.98 -8.43 15.07
C GLY A 119 4.91 -7.35 14.99
N LEU A 120 5.09 -6.49 14.01
CA LEU A 120 4.18 -5.39 13.69
C LEU A 120 3.42 -5.72 12.42
N GLN A 121 2.17 -5.30 12.33
CA GLN A 121 1.50 -5.09 11.05
C GLN A 121 1.78 -3.66 10.60
N VAL A 122 1.96 -3.49 9.29
CA VAL A 122 2.20 -2.20 8.67
C VAL A 122 1.31 -2.06 7.45
N HIS A 123 0.62 -0.95 7.35
CA HIS A 123 -0.12 -0.57 6.15
C HIS A 123 0.50 0.72 5.62
N SER A 124 0.93 0.71 4.35
CA SER A 124 1.66 1.83 3.75
C SER A 124 0.95 2.31 2.49
N VAL A 125 1.08 3.61 2.21
CA VAL A 125 0.67 4.24 0.96
C VAL A 125 1.90 4.85 0.30
N LEU A 126 2.28 4.30 -0.85
CA LEU A 126 3.42 4.74 -1.65
C LEU A 126 2.92 5.52 -2.87
N LEU A 127 3.34 6.78 -3.01
CA LEU A 127 3.01 7.59 -4.16
C LEU A 127 3.99 7.34 -5.31
N PHE A 128 3.43 7.14 -6.49
CA PHE A 128 4.15 6.87 -7.72
C PHE A 128 3.60 7.75 -8.83
N SER A 129 4.49 8.38 -9.60
CA SER A 129 4.09 9.11 -10.80
C SER A 129 4.22 8.22 -12.04
N PRO A 130 3.09 7.89 -12.71
CA PRO A 130 3.10 7.05 -13.90
C PRO A 130 3.66 7.75 -15.14
N GLU A 131 3.64 9.08 -15.22
CA GLU A 131 4.18 9.79 -16.39
C GLU A 131 5.72 9.72 -16.40
N GLU A 132 6.35 10.05 -15.28
CA GLU A 132 7.81 10.06 -15.11
C GLU A 132 8.38 8.70 -14.68
N GLN A 133 7.51 7.71 -14.46
CA GLN A 133 7.86 6.37 -13.97
C GLN A 133 8.71 6.42 -12.68
N GLN A 134 8.33 7.30 -11.75
CA GLN A 134 9.13 7.59 -10.56
C GLN A 134 8.34 7.37 -9.27
N VAL A 135 8.97 6.73 -8.28
CA VAL A 135 8.48 6.72 -6.90
C VAL A 135 8.71 8.09 -6.28
N ILE A 136 7.65 8.71 -5.77
CA ILE A 136 7.70 10.02 -5.13
C ILE A 136 8.10 9.88 -3.67
N GLY A 137 7.41 8.99 -2.94
CA GLY A 137 7.66 8.76 -1.52
C GLY A 137 6.48 8.13 -0.80
N LEU A 138 6.63 7.88 0.49
CA LEU A 138 5.53 7.45 1.36
C LEU A 138 4.69 8.66 1.74
N ILE A 139 3.36 8.56 1.65
CA ILE A 139 2.43 9.61 2.09
C ILE A 139 1.67 9.24 3.37
N GLU A 140 1.66 7.95 3.71
CA GLU A 140 1.06 7.41 4.93
C GLU A 140 1.68 6.06 5.27
N GLN A 141 1.86 5.81 6.56
CA GLN A 141 2.24 4.51 7.09
C GLN A 141 1.69 4.36 8.50
N HIS A 142 0.88 3.32 8.72
CA HIS A 142 0.36 2.98 10.03
C HIS A 142 0.92 1.65 10.51
N ARG A 143 1.41 1.61 11.75
CA ARG A 143 2.03 0.45 12.39
C ARG A 143 1.24 0.06 13.64
N TRP A 144 0.95 -1.22 13.83
CA TRP A 144 0.26 -1.70 15.02
C TRP A 144 0.63 -3.14 15.36
N THR A 145 0.40 -3.53 16.61
CA THR A 145 0.47 -4.91 17.07
C THR A 145 -0.93 -5.52 17.10
N ARG A 146 -1.05 -6.81 16.78
CA ARG A 146 -2.28 -7.55 17.04
C ARG A 146 -2.26 -8.04 18.49
N ASP A 147 -3.29 -7.70 19.25
CA ASP A 147 -3.45 -8.21 20.61
C ASP A 147 -3.67 -9.73 20.59
N SER A 148 -2.90 -10.45 21.41
CA SER A 148 -3.04 -11.89 21.62
C SER A 148 -4.44 -12.29 22.10
N ALA A 149 -5.12 -11.45 22.90
CA ALA A 149 -6.48 -11.70 23.38
C ALA A 149 -7.55 -11.52 22.30
N SER A 150 -7.21 -10.89 21.17
CA SER A 150 -8.13 -10.74 20.02
C SER A 150 -8.20 -11.98 19.12
N TYR A 151 -7.41 -13.03 19.42
CA TYR A 151 -7.39 -14.27 18.65
C TYR A 151 -8.75 -15.00 18.72
N GLY A 152 -9.28 -15.42 17.57
CA GLY A 152 -10.56 -16.15 17.49
C GLY A 152 -11.82 -15.28 17.30
N GLN A 153 -11.71 -13.95 17.28
CA GLN A 153 -12.83 -13.02 17.03
C GLN A 153 -13.38 -13.01 15.59
N ARG A 154 -13.03 -14.02 14.77
CA ARG A 154 -13.57 -14.20 13.41
C ARG A 154 -15.08 -14.45 13.46
N LYS A 155 -15.58 -15.11 14.51
CA LYS A 155 -17.01 -15.45 14.68
C LYS A 155 -17.89 -14.20 14.87
N ASP A 156 -17.38 -13.16 15.52
CA ASP A 156 -18.10 -11.91 15.76
C ASP A 156 -17.84 -10.82 14.71
N ARG A 157 -17.21 -11.16 13.58
CA ARG A 157 -16.87 -10.18 12.52
C ARG A 157 -18.09 -9.38 12.03
N ASN A 158 -19.27 -9.98 11.98
CA ASN A 158 -20.49 -9.31 11.50
C ASN A 158 -21.14 -8.42 12.57
N ARG A 159 -20.77 -8.57 13.85
CA ARG A 159 -21.32 -7.79 14.97
C ARG A 159 -20.50 -6.54 15.29
N ARG A 160 -19.20 -6.55 14.97
CA ARG A 160 -18.31 -5.41 15.18
C ARG A 160 -18.58 -4.28 14.19
N ALA A 161 -18.42 -3.04 14.64
CA ALA A 161 -18.40 -1.87 13.78
C ALA A 161 -17.26 -1.98 12.75
N TYR A 162 -17.37 -1.27 11.63
CA TYR A 162 -16.35 -1.39 10.58
C TYR A 162 -15.01 -0.82 11.04
N GLU A 163 -15.07 0.28 11.78
CA GLU A 163 -13.98 1.07 12.35
C GLU A 163 -13.11 0.25 13.32
N ASP A 164 -13.72 -0.71 14.03
CA ASP A 164 -13.04 -1.59 14.99
C ASP A 164 -12.33 -2.78 14.32
N LYS A 165 -12.49 -2.94 13.00
CA LYS A 165 -11.89 -4.06 12.26
C LYS A 165 -10.56 -3.63 11.66
N GLU A 166 -9.62 -4.55 11.61
CA GLU A 166 -8.34 -4.34 10.91
C GLU A 166 -8.53 -3.92 9.44
N SER A 167 -9.61 -4.39 8.79
CA SER A 167 -9.99 -3.96 7.44
C SER A 167 -10.28 -2.46 7.29
N TYR A 168 -10.46 -1.72 8.39
CA TYR A 168 -10.60 -0.25 8.39
C TYR A 168 -9.30 0.47 8.02
N GLN A 169 -8.15 -0.19 8.14
CA GLN A 169 -6.84 0.42 7.85
C GLN A 169 -6.75 1.05 6.45
N TRP A 170 -7.43 0.46 5.46
CA TRP A 170 -7.50 0.96 4.09
C TRP A 170 -8.19 2.33 4.05
N GLN A 171 -9.37 2.44 4.67
CA GLN A 171 -10.09 3.71 4.74
C GLN A 171 -9.32 4.73 5.60
N ARG A 172 -8.79 4.33 6.75
CA ARG A 172 -7.99 5.23 7.61
C ARG A 172 -6.80 5.82 6.86
N ALA A 173 -6.03 4.99 6.15
CA ALA A 173 -4.86 5.47 5.41
C ALA A 173 -5.27 6.38 4.25
N SER A 174 -6.35 6.04 3.55
CA SER A 174 -6.91 6.89 2.51
C SER A 174 -7.41 8.24 3.02
N GLN A 175 -8.00 8.30 4.22
CA GLN A 175 -8.40 9.54 4.88
C GLN A 175 -7.20 10.39 5.28
N ALA A 176 -6.17 9.77 5.88
CA ALA A 176 -4.94 10.46 6.27
C ALA A 176 -4.21 11.03 5.05
N MET A 177 -4.06 10.24 3.99
CA MET A 177 -3.52 10.71 2.70
C MET A 177 -4.34 11.88 2.15
N SER A 178 -5.67 11.78 2.14
CA SER A 178 -6.56 12.85 1.65
C SER A 178 -6.34 14.16 2.40
N LEU A 179 -6.19 14.09 3.72
CA LEU A 179 -5.97 15.25 4.56
C LEU A 179 -4.63 15.92 4.24
N ARG A 180 -3.56 15.13 4.02
CA ARG A 180 -2.23 15.66 3.69
C ARG A 180 -2.17 16.26 2.29
N LEU A 181 -2.82 15.63 1.30
CA LEU A 181 -2.80 16.08 -0.09
C LEU A 181 -3.75 17.25 -0.38
N GLY A 182 -4.82 17.42 0.41
CA GLY A 182 -5.82 18.45 0.17
C GLY A 182 -6.40 18.35 -1.25
N GLU A 183 -6.38 19.44 -2.01
CA GLU A 183 -6.90 19.50 -3.38
C GLU A 183 -6.16 18.56 -4.35
N GLN A 184 -4.89 18.26 -4.09
CA GLN A 184 -4.11 17.34 -4.94
C GLN A 184 -4.66 15.91 -4.93
N MET A 185 -5.49 15.55 -3.93
CA MET A 185 -6.14 14.24 -3.88
C MET A 185 -6.99 13.94 -5.13
N ASN A 186 -7.53 14.97 -5.80
CA ASN A 186 -8.30 14.81 -7.04
C ASN A 186 -7.46 14.21 -8.19
N ASN A 187 -6.14 14.40 -8.14
CA ASN A 187 -5.20 13.88 -9.11
C ASN A 187 -4.70 12.47 -8.76
N VAL A 188 -5.12 11.89 -7.63
CA VAL A 188 -4.58 10.62 -7.13
C VAL A 188 -5.57 9.47 -7.35
N ILE A 189 -5.08 8.37 -7.92
CA ILE A 189 -5.82 7.11 -8.04
C ILE A 189 -5.22 6.09 -7.07
N SER A 190 -6.02 5.60 -6.11
CA SER A 190 -5.59 4.49 -5.25
C SER A 190 -5.56 3.17 -6.03
N VAL A 191 -4.46 2.43 -5.97
CA VAL A 191 -4.33 1.13 -6.63
C VAL A 191 -4.12 0.05 -5.57
N CYS A 192 -5.09 -0.84 -5.40
CA CYS A 192 -5.12 -1.80 -4.30
C CYS A 192 -5.37 -3.24 -4.76
N ASP A 193 -4.83 -4.20 -4.00
CA ASP A 193 -5.01 -5.62 -4.27
C ASP A 193 -6.39 -6.15 -3.86
N ARG A 194 -6.55 -7.48 -3.88
CA ARG A 194 -7.77 -8.19 -3.50
C ARG A 194 -8.22 -7.94 -2.06
N LYS A 195 -7.32 -7.61 -1.13
CA LYS A 195 -7.68 -7.40 0.28
C LYS A 195 -8.46 -6.10 0.48
N ALA A 196 -8.34 -5.15 -0.44
CA ALA A 196 -9.12 -3.92 -0.46
C ALA A 196 -10.55 -4.10 -1.01
N ASP A 197 -10.93 -5.28 -1.49
CA ASP A 197 -12.29 -5.59 -1.93
C ASP A 197 -13.25 -5.70 -0.73
N ILE A 198 -13.52 -4.55 -0.10
CA ILE A 198 -14.36 -4.36 1.09
C ILE A 198 -15.45 -3.36 0.71
N ILE A 199 -16.72 -3.71 0.92
CA ILE A 199 -17.84 -2.88 0.44
C ILE A 199 -17.88 -1.50 1.12
N GLU A 200 -17.52 -1.40 2.41
CA GLU A 200 -17.42 -0.12 3.11
C GLU A 200 -16.32 0.76 2.51
N TYR A 201 -15.16 0.17 2.20
CA TYR A 201 -14.05 0.90 1.57
C TYR A 201 -14.40 1.35 0.15
N LEU A 202 -15.00 0.47 -0.65
CA LEU A 202 -15.48 0.82 -1.99
C LEU A 202 -16.50 1.95 -1.92
N ARG A 203 -17.43 1.92 -0.96
CA ARG A 203 -18.41 2.99 -0.75
C ARG A 203 -17.74 4.32 -0.43
N TYR A 204 -16.81 4.32 0.53
CA TYR A 204 -16.02 5.51 0.87
C TYR A 204 -15.30 6.07 -0.36
N LYS A 205 -14.61 5.21 -1.13
CA LYS A 205 -13.92 5.63 -2.36
C LYS A 205 -14.87 6.20 -3.39
N THR A 206 -15.95 5.50 -3.74
CA THR A 206 -16.92 5.97 -4.75
C THR A 206 -17.51 7.35 -4.47
N GLN A 207 -17.51 7.79 -3.21
CA GLN A 207 -18.03 9.10 -2.81
C GLN A 207 -16.97 10.21 -2.75
N GLN A 208 -15.69 9.86 -2.65
CA GLN A 208 -14.65 10.81 -2.22
C GLN A 208 -13.39 10.78 -3.09
N GLN A 209 -13.03 9.66 -3.70
CA GLN A 209 -11.69 9.41 -4.22
C GLN A 209 -11.66 8.45 -5.42
N ARG A 210 -10.64 8.60 -6.26
CA ARG A 210 -10.44 7.74 -7.43
C ARG A 210 -9.70 6.46 -7.04
N PHE A 211 -10.02 5.33 -7.68
CA PHE A 211 -9.44 4.04 -7.34
C PHE A 211 -9.44 3.02 -8.48
N VAL A 212 -8.54 2.04 -8.36
CA VAL A 212 -8.52 0.74 -9.04
C VAL A 212 -8.29 -0.35 -7.98
N VAL A 213 -9.29 -1.20 -7.76
CA VAL A 213 -9.26 -2.28 -6.76
C VAL A 213 -9.48 -3.61 -7.46
N ARG A 214 -8.61 -4.60 -7.20
CA ARG A 214 -8.86 -5.95 -7.71
C ARG A 214 -9.96 -6.62 -6.91
N SER A 215 -11.00 -7.08 -7.59
CA SER A 215 -12.06 -7.87 -6.99
C SER A 215 -11.52 -9.23 -6.50
N MET A 216 -11.87 -9.54 -5.26
CA MET A 216 -11.68 -10.84 -4.61
C MET A 216 -12.95 -11.67 -4.67
N GLN A 217 -14.11 -11.02 -4.49
CA GLN A 217 -15.40 -11.69 -4.36
C GLN A 217 -16.26 -11.43 -5.60
N SER A 218 -16.93 -12.47 -6.09
CA SER A 218 -17.98 -12.30 -7.09
C SER A 218 -19.20 -11.68 -6.42
N ARG A 219 -19.31 -10.35 -6.53
CA ARG A 219 -20.37 -9.54 -5.90
C ARG A 219 -21.65 -9.56 -6.73
N CYS A 220 -22.80 -9.42 -6.08
CA CYS A 220 -24.06 -9.23 -6.79
C CYS A 220 -24.09 -7.84 -7.43
N ILE A 221 -24.57 -7.76 -8.66
CA ILE A 221 -24.70 -6.51 -9.43
C ILE A 221 -26.15 -6.27 -9.84
N GLU A 222 -26.48 -5.07 -10.28
CA GLU A 222 -27.83 -4.73 -10.77
C GLU A 222 -28.05 -5.12 -12.22
N GLN A 223 -26.97 -5.22 -13.01
CA GLN A 223 -27.02 -5.47 -14.45
C GLN A 223 -27.35 -6.91 -14.82
N ALA A 224 -27.33 -7.83 -13.86
CA ALA A 224 -27.62 -9.24 -14.06
C ALA A 224 -28.20 -9.87 -12.78
N ASP A 225 -28.91 -10.98 -12.95
CA ASP A 225 -29.30 -11.86 -11.84
C ASP A 225 -28.09 -12.62 -11.28
N ASP A 226 -27.10 -12.87 -12.14
CA ASP A 226 -25.82 -13.45 -11.78
C ASP A 226 -24.89 -12.46 -11.04
N ARG A 227 -23.83 -13.03 -10.46
CA ARG A 227 -22.75 -12.26 -9.84
C ARG A 227 -21.76 -11.73 -10.89
N LEU A 228 -20.92 -10.78 -10.47
CA LEU A 228 -19.98 -10.06 -11.33
C LEU A 228 -19.07 -10.97 -12.17
N HIS A 229 -18.46 -12.00 -11.58
CA HIS A 229 -17.50 -12.83 -12.32
C HIS A 229 -18.18 -13.66 -13.44
N PRO A 230 -19.30 -14.39 -13.19
CA PRO A 230 -20.08 -15.00 -14.27
C PRO A 230 -20.59 -13.98 -15.31
N PHE A 231 -21.13 -12.85 -14.86
CA PHE A 231 -21.57 -11.76 -15.75
C PHE A 231 -20.45 -11.31 -16.70
N SER A 232 -19.21 -11.27 -16.23
CA SER A 232 -18.09 -10.82 -17.07
C SER A 232 -17.84 -11.69 -18.29
N ALA A 233 -18.20 -12.99 -18.26
CA ALA A 233 -18.09 -13.88 -19.41
C ALA A 233 -19.10 -13.55 -20.51
N SER A 234 -20.22 -12.91 -20.16
CA SER A 234 -21.26 -12.47 -21.12
C SER A 234 -20.88 -11.18 -21.87
N LEU A 235 -19.87 -10.45 -21.39
CA LEU A 235 -19.46 -9.19 -22.00
C LEU A 235 -18.73 -9.41 -23.33
N CYS A 236 -19.01 -8.53 -24.28
CA CYS A 236 -18.29 -8.52 -25.55
C CYS A 236 -16.79 -8.32 -25.32
N ARG A 237 -15.98 -9.07 -26.07
CA ARG A 237 -14.54 -8.87 -26.12
C ARG A 237 -14.26 -7.50 -26.74
N ALA A 238 -13.59 -6.64 -25.97
CA ALA A 238 -13.20 -5.31 -26.39
C ALA A 238 -11.79 -5.24 -26.98
N GLY A 239 -10.95 -6.24 -26.70
CA GLY A 239 -9.58 -6.27 -27.18
C GLY A 239 -8.82 -7.49 -26.68
N GLU A 240 -7.52 -7.48 -26.95
CA GLU A 240 -6.56 -8.51 -26.53
C GLU A 240 -5.33 -7.85 -25.92
N ARG A 241 -4.67 -8.53 -24.99
CA ARG A 241 -3.30 -8.20 -24.59
C ARG A 241 -2.49 -9.43 -24.28
N SER A 242 -1.18 -9.33 -24.47
CA SER A 242 -0.22 -10.30 -23.93
C SER A 242 0.19 -9.87 -22.53
N VAL A 243 0.11 -10.79 -21.57
CA VAL A 243 0.58 -10.59 -20.19
C VAL A 243 1.76 -11.52 -19.95
N HIS A 244 2.93 -10.94 -19.67
CA HIS A 244 4.11 -11.72 -19.32
C HIS A 244 4.02 -12.21 -17.88
N VAL A 245 3.78 -13.51 -17.69
CA VAL A 245 3.65 -14.11 -16.37
C VAL A 245 5.02 -14.58 -15.89
N GLN A 246 5.63 -13.82 -15.00
CA GLN A 246 6.95 -14.11 -14.41
C GLN A 246 7.02 -15.52 -13.78
N GLN A 247 8.20 -16.12 -13.78
CA GLN A 247 8.46 -17.40 -13.10
C GLN A 247 8.23 -17.25 -11.59
N LYS A 248 7.49 -18.17 -10.97
CA LYS A 248 7.33 -18.20 -9.50
C LYS A 248 6.99 -19.61 -9.02
N GLY A 249 7.79 -20.12 -8.07
CA GLY A 249 7.50 -21.36 -7.33
C GLY A 249 7.17 -22.56 -8.23
N GLY A 250 8.12 -23.03 -9.03
CA GLY A 250 7.94 -24.18 -9.93
C GLY A 250 7.13 -23.90 -11.21
N ARG A 251 6.40 -22.78 -11.29
CA ARG A 251 5.73 -22.34 -12.52
C ARG A 251 6.71 -21.62 -13.45
N GLN A 252 6.85 -22.12 -14.68
CA GLN A 252 7.67 -21.49 -15.73
C GLN A 252 7.12 -20.11 -16.13
N SER A 253 8.01 -19.23 -16.59
CA SER A 253 7.60 -17.99 -17.25
C SER A 253 6.90 -18.31 -18.57
N ARG A 254 5.86 -17.55 -18.89
CA ARG A 254 5.12 -17.68 -20.15
C ARG A 254 4.37 -16.40 -20.45
N ASP A 255 4.07 -16.19 -21.73
CA ASP A 255 3.17 -15.14 -22.16
C ASP A 255 1.74 -15.68 -22.23
N ALA A 256 0.81 -14.99 -21.58
CA ALA A 256 -0.61 -15.32 -21.57
C ALA A 256 -1.37 -14.34 -22.48
N ILE A 257 -2.02 -14.84 -23.52
CA ILE A 257 -2.91 -14.03 -24.35
C ILE A 257 -4.24 -13.90 -23.63
N CYS A 258 -4.63 -12.66 -23.35
CA CYS A 258 -5.80 -12.36 -22.53
C CYS A 258 -6.82 -11.51 -23.29
N ASP A 259 -8.09 -11.87 -23.18
CA ASP A 259 -9.22 -11.06 -23.60
C ASP A 259 -9.50 -9.94 -22.61
N ILE A 260 -9.82 -8.77 -23.15
CA ILE A 260 -10.23 -7.61 -22.37
C ILE A 260 -11.73 -7.42 -22.50
N ARG A 261 -12.40 -7.21 -21.37
CA ARG A 261 -13.83 -6.92 -21.28
C ARG A 261 -14.05 -5.78 -20.30
N PHE A 262 -15.04 -4.94 -20.53
CA PHE A 262 -15.38 -3.88 -19.59
C PHE A 262 -16.88 -3.59 -19.62
N ALA A 263 -17.39 -3.00 -18.52
CA ALA A 263 -18.76 -2.53 -18.44
C ALA A 263 -18.93 -1.51 -17.31
N PRO A 264 -19.83 -0.52 -17.45
CA PRO A 264 -20.39 0.16 -16.30
C PRO A 264 -21.21 -0.85 -15.49
N ILE A 265 -21.02 -0.88 -14.18
CA ILE A 265 -21.74 -1.78 -13.27
C ILE A 265 -22.25 -1.05 -12.03
N SER A 266 -23.17 -1.66 -11.31
CA SER A 266 -23.63 -1.19 -10.01
C SER A 266 -23.61 -2.36 -9.04
N ILE A 267 -22.70 -2.29 -8.07
CA ILE A 267 -22.52 -3.34 -7.06
C ILE A 267 -23.60 -3.18 -6.00
N LYS A 268 -24.42 -4.23 -5.82
CA LYS A 268 -25.45 -4.26 -4.77
C LYS A 268 -24.80 -4.26 -3.39
N THR A 269 -25.31 -3.43 -2.49
CA THR A 269 -24.92 -3.50 -1.07
C THR A 269 -25.38 -4.87 -0.50
N PRO A 270 -24.51 -5.61 0.22
CA PRO A 270 -24.89 -6.88 0.84
C PRO A 270 -26.10 -6.74 1.76
N SER A 271 -26.99 -7.75 1.79
CA SER A 271 -28.26 -7.71 2.54
C SER A 271 -28.11 -7.46 4.04
N ASN A 272 -26.96 -7.79 4.63
CA ASN A 272 -26.65 -7.54 6.03
C ASN A 272 -26.08 -6.14 6.30
N LYS A 273 -26.10 -5.23 5.32
CA LYS A 273 -25.60 -3.86 5.43
C LYS A 273 -26.61 -2.89 4.84
N THR A 274 -26.54 -1.65 5.30
CA THR A 274 -27.34 -0.54 4.80
C THR A 274 -26.57 0.25 3.74
N GLY A 275 -27.30 0.87 2.81
CA GLY A 275 -26.75 1.73 1.75
C GLY A 275 -27.24 1.37 0.36
N HIS A 276 -27.09 2.31 -0.58
CA HIS A 276 -27.45 2.12 -1.98
C HIS A 276 -26.40 1.28 -2.72
N SER A 277 -26.74 0.86 -3.94
CA SER A 277 -25.78 0.24 -4.85
C SER A 277 -24.67 1.22 -5.23
N LEU A 278 -23.47 0.69 -5.48
CA LEU A 278 -22.30 1.48 -5.81
C LEU A 278 -22.08 1.45 -7.33
N SER A 279 -22.31 2.57 -8.00
CA SER A 279 -22.03 2.72 -9.43
C SER A 279 -20.52 2.92 -9.67
N LEU A 280 -19.93 2.07 -10.50
CA LEU A 280 -18.50 2.06 -10.83
C LEU A 280 -18.28 1.31 -12.14
N PHE A 281 -17.03 1.20 -12.60
CA PHE A 281 -16.69 0.49 -13.82
C PHE A 281 -15.95 -0.81 -13.52
N TYR A 282 -16.20 -1.81 -14.36
CA TYR A 282 -15.54 -3.10 -14.34
C TYR A 282 -14.58 -3.21 -15.52
N VAL A 283 -13.37 -3.73 -15.27
CA VAL A 283 -12.42 -4.14 -16.30
C VAL A 283 -11.94 -5.56 -16.00
N GLY A 284 -12.11 -6.44 -16.98
CA GLY A 284 -11.69 -7.83 -16.97
C GLY A 284 -10.50 -8.06 -17.90
N CYS A 285 -9.55 -8.86 -17.46
CA CYS A 285 -8.46 -9.41 -18.27
C CYS A 285 -8.39 -10.91 -17.99
N GLN A 286 -8.77 -11.74 -18.95
CA GLN A 286 -8.88 -13.19 -18.78
C GLN A 286 -8.14 -13.92 -19.89
N GLU A 287 -7.30 -14.87 -19.51
CA GLU A 287 -6.54 -15.73 -20.41
C GLU A 287 -7.46 -16.53 -21.35
N GLN A 288 -7.09 -16.58 -22.63
CA GLN A 288 -7.81 -17.34 -23.64
C GLN A 288 -7.56 -18.84 -23.51
N GLY A 289 -8.60 -19.64 -23.70
CA GLY A 289 -8.49 -21.11 -23.74
C GLY A 289 -8.21 -21.78 -22.38
N ASP A 290 -8.00 -21.02 -21.31
CA ASP A 290 -7.79 -21.53 -19.96
C ASP A 290 -8.69 -20.80 -18.94
N ASN A 291 -9.76 -21.49 -18.52
CA ASN A 291 -10.70 -20.95 -17.54
C ASN A 291 -10.10 -20.81 -16.13
N GLU A 292 -9.00 -21.51 -15.84
CA GLU A 292 -8.24 -21.39 -14.59
C GLU A 292 -6.96 -20.55 -14.75
N GLY A 293 -6.76 -19.99 -15.95
CA GLY A 293 -5.61 -19.18 -16.32
C GLY A 293 -5.59 -17.82 -15.64
N LEU A 294 -4.74 -16.93 -16.15
CA LEU A 294 -4.63 -15.58 -15.63
C LEU A 294 -5.98 -14.86 -15.72
N CYS A 295 -6.52 -14.43 -14.57
CA CYS A 295 -7.76 -13.67 -14.51
C CYS A 295 -7.68 -12.51 -13.52
N TRP A 296 -7.87 -11.30 -14.03
CA TRP A 296 -8.04 -10.07 -13.27
C TRP A 296 -9.46 -9.55 -13.45
N HIS A 297 -10.14 -9.35 -12.33
CA HIS A 297 -11.38 -8.60 -12.22
C HIS A 297 -11.05 -7.29 -11.49
N LEU A 298 -11.12 -6.16 -12.17
CA LEU A 298 -10.80 -4.85 -11.59
C LEU A 298 -12.08 -4.01 -11.48
N LEU A 299 -12.20 -3.34 -10.34
CA LEU A 299 -13.24 -2.35 -10.04
C LEU A 299 -12.57 -0.98 -10.04
N THR A 300 -13.15 0.00 -10.73
CA THR A 300 -12.54 1.32 -10.84
C THR A 300 -13.59 2.44 -10.82
N SER A 301 -13.22 3.58 -10.28
CA SER A 301 -13.99 4.83 -10.42
C SER A 301 -13.83 5.47 -11.79
N GLU A 302 -12.72 5.16 -12.48
CA GLU A 302 -12.39 5.79 -13.75
C GLU A 302 -13.38 5.35 -14.83
N PRO A 303 -13.90 6.29 -15.65
CA PRO A 303 -14.80 5.93 -16.75
C PRO A 303 -14.15 4.98 -17.76
N VAL A 304 -14.87 3.90 -18.08
CA VAL A 304 -14.45 2.93 -19.09
C VAL A 304 -15.60 2.68 -20.08
N THR A 305 -15.50 3.32 -21.23
CA THR A 305 -16.40 3.20 -22.38
C THR A 305 -15.69 2.73 -23.65
N THR A 306 -14.35 2.66 -23.65
CA THR A 306 -13.55 2.20 -24.79
C THR A 306 -12.49 1.15 -24.39
N ALA A 307 -11.99 0.41 -25.37
CA ALA A 307 -10.95 -0.58 -25.17
C ALA A 307 -9.63 0.05 -24.70
N GLU A 308 -9.30 1.25 -25.18
CA GLU A 308 -8.10 1.99 -24.79
C GLU A 308 -8.17 2.42 -23.33
N GLN A 309 -9.35 2.84 -22.86
CA GLN A 309 -9.55 3.14 -21.44
C GLN A 309 -9.41 1.89 -20.59
N ALA A 310 -9.96 0.75 -21.02
CA ALA A 310 -9.80 -0.52 -20.31
C ALA A 310 -8.33 -0.95 -20.22
N GLN A 311 -7.55 -0.79 -21.30
CA GLN A 311 -6.10 -1.04 -21.29
C GLN A 311 -5.37 -0.16 -20.29
N LYS A 312 -5.68 1.14 -20.22
CA LYS A 312 -5.10 2.05 -19.23
C LYS A 312 -5.34 1.58 -17.79
N ILE A 313 -6.54 1.10 -17.46
CA ILE A 313 -6.83 0.57 -16.11
C ILE A 313 -5.98 -0.66 -15.79
N LEU A 314 -5.74 -1.52 -16.77
CA LEU A 314 -4.86 -2.68 -16.60
C LEU A 314 -3.40 -2.24 -16.37
N GLU A 315 -2.91 -1.26 -17.13
CA GLU A 315 -1.58 -0.66 -16.95
C GLU A 315 -1.43 0.00 -15.56
N TYR A 316 -2.48 0.65 -15.05
CA TYR A 316 -2.48 1.25 -13.72
C TYR A 316 -2.32 0.17 -12.66
N TYR A 317 -3.09 -0.91 -12.78
CA TYR A 317 -3.03 -2.03 -11.86
C TYR A 317 -1.68 -2.77 -11.88
N GLU A 318 -0.98 -2.77 -13.03
CA GLU A 318 0.38 -3.34 -13.14
C GLU A 318 1.43 -2.59 -12.31
N LYS A 319 1.22 -1.32 -12.01
CA LYS A 319 2.13 -0.57 -11.13
C LYS A 319 1.98 -0.93 -9.66
N ARG A 320 0.90 -1.65 -9.27
CA ARG A 320 0.67 -2.08 -7.89
C ARG A 320 1.85 -2.84 -7.29
N TRP A 321 2.55 -3.67 -8.07
CA TRP A 321 3.68 -4.47 -7.57
C TRP A 321 4.86 -3.64 -7.03
N LEU A 322 4.98 -2.35 -7.39
CA LEU A 322 6.05 -1.48 -6.88
C LEU A 322 6.02 -1.34 -5.35
N ILE A 323 4.85 -1.46 -4.71
CA ILE A 323 4.81 -1.46 -3.23
C ILE A 323 5.37 -2.75 -2.63
N GLU A 324 5.30 -3.88 -3.35
CA GLU A 324 5.96 -5.12 -2.92
C GLU A 324 7.48 -4.99 -3.03
N ASP A 325 7.98 -4.29 -4.06
CA ASP A 325 9.40 -3.95 -4.18
C ASP A 325 9.84 -3.02 -3.05
N PHE A 326 9.02 -2.03 -2.67
CA PHE A 326 9.24 -1.22 -1.48
C PHE A 326 9.33 -2.10 -0.21
N HIS A 327 8.37 -3.00 0.01
CA HIS A 327 8.40 -3.91 1.16
C HIS A 327 9.66 -4.78 1.17
N LYS A 328 10.10 -5.26 0.01
CA LYS A 328 11.34 -6.04 -0.12
C LYS A 328 12.57 -5.19 0.19
N SER A 329 12.67 -3.99 -0.35
CA SER A 329 13.75 -3.02 -0.10
C SER A 329 13.81 -2.59 1.37
N TRP A 330 12.67 -2.48 2.04
CA TRP A 330 12.63 -2.19 3.47
C TRP A 330 13.15 -3.37 4.32
N LYS A 331 12.90 -4.60 3.87
CA LYS A 331 13.35 -5.83 4.53
C LYS A 331 14.69 -6.32 3.96
N THR A 332 14.71 -7.55 3.45
CA THR A 332 15.92 -8.29 3.05
C THR A 332 16.61 -7.74 1.81
N GLY A 333 15.92 -6.93 1.00
CA GLY A 333 16.47 -6.35 -0.23
C GLY A 333 17.25 -5.05 -0.03
N GLY A 334 17.21 -4.45 1.17
CA GLY A 334 17.85 -3.15 1.41
C GLY A 334 18.13 -2.89 2.88
N THR A 335 17.18 -2.26 3.60
CA THR A 335 17.46 -1.70 4.93
C THR A 335 17.56 -2.73 6.06
N GLN A 336 17.18 -3.99 5.81
CA GLN A 336 17.27 -5.09 6.79
C GLN A 336 16.52 -4.78 8.09
N VAL A 337 15.35 -4.14 8.00
CA VAL A 337 14.60 -3.67 9.17
C VAL A 337 14.27 -4.78 10.19
N GLU A 338 14.06 -6.02 9.74
CA GLU A 338 13.78 -7.19 10.59
C GLU A 338 15.03 -7.75 11.31
N GLU A 339 16.22 -7.32 10.91
CA GLU A 339 17.50 -7.67 11.55
C GLU A 339 17.86 -6.75 12.71
N LEU A 340 17.18 -5.61 12.85
CA LEU A 340 17.40 -4.69 13.96
C LEU A 340 17.21 -5.38 15.31
N ARG A 341 18.12 -5.08 16.23
CA ARG A 341 18.12 -5.49 17.64
C ARG A 341 18.27 -4.22 18.46
N MET A 342 17.12 -3.58 18.74
CA MET A 342 17.08 -2.32 19.48
C MET A 342 17.15 -2.54 20.98
#